data_AF-A0A8C7HFQ9-F1
#
_entry.id   AF-A0A8C7HFQ9-F1
#
_cell.length_a   1.000
_cell.length_b   1.000
_cell.length_c   1.000
_cell.angle_alpha   90.00
_cell.angle_beta   90.00
_cell.angle_gamma   90.00
#
_symmetry.space_group_name_H-M   'P 1'
#
loop_
_entity.id
_entity.type
_entity.pdbx_description
1 polymer ?
#
loop_
_entity_poly.entity_id
_entity_poly.type
_entity_poly.pdbx_seq_one_letter_code
_entity_poly.pdbx_strand_id
1 'polypeptide(L)'
;ILLTLSNPPISLPAVLKMTDSFGSLSRYNINWSKSEAMPRNPHTFQADLVGSPFVWKTSGMKYLGVNIVFPITKIFSLNGPRVVQVISDDIKRWLTICMGQS
;
A
#
# COMPACT_ATOMS: atom_id res chain seq x y z
N ILE A 1 6.77 -0.12 3.25
CA ILE A 1 7.22 0.58 2.02
C ILE A 1 6.23 0.30 0.90
N LEU A 2 6.11 1.22 -0.07
CA LEU A 2 5.34 0.98 -1.30
C LEU A 2 6.32 1.03 -2.48
N LEU A 3 6.28 0.02 -3.35
CA LEU A 3 7.20 -0.11 -4.48
C LEU A 3 6.40 -0.30 -5.77
N THR A 4 6.77 0.43 -6.83
CA THR A 4 6.21 0.25 -8.17
C THR A 4 7.27 -0.33 -9.08
N LEU A 5 6.97 -1.45 -9.71
CA LEU A 5 7.88 -2.14 -10.62
C LEU A 5 7.41 -1.97 -12.07
N SER A 6 8.39 -1.84 -12.96
CA SER A 6 8.20 -1.90 -14.41
C SER A 6 9.02 -3.08 -14.93
N ASN A 7 8.48 -3.83 -15.89
CA ASN A 7 9.08 -5.06 -16.40
C ASN A 7 9.43 -6.06 -15.27
N PRO A 8 8.42 -6.68 -14.62
CA PRO A 8 8.61 -7.60 -13.48
C PRO A 8 9.62 -8.73 -13.73
N PRO A 9 9.70 -9.35 -14.93
CA PRO A 9 10.69 -10.39 -15.20
C PRO A 9 12.15 -9.99 -14.93
N ILE A 10 12.48 -8.70 -15.09
CA ILE A 10 13.83 -8.17 -14.84
C ILE A 10 13.93 -7.52 -13.46
N SER A 11 12.94 -6.70 -13.08
CA SER A 11 13.02 -5.88 -11.87
C SER A 11 12.76 -6.65 -10.59
N LEU A 12 11.89 -7.66 -10.61
CA LEU A 12 11.51 -8.42 -9.41
C LEU A 12 12.69 -9.20 -8.82
N PRO A 13 13.48 -9.99 -9.60
CA PRO A 13 14.63 -10.70 -9.05
C PRO A 13 15.69 -9.75 -8.49
N ALA A 14 15.93 -8.61 -9.15
CA ALA A 14 16.88 -7.60 -8.70
C ALA A 14 16.48 -6.99 -7.36
N VAL A 15 15.19 -6.69 -7.17
CA VAL A 15 14.65 -6.15 -5.92
C VAL A 15 14.73 -7.17 -4.78
N LEU A 16 14.40 -8.43 -5.04
CA LEU A 16 14.53 -9.49 -4.03
C LEU A 16 15.98 -9.63 -3.57
N LYS A 17 16.94 -9.71 -4.51
CA LYS A 17 18.38 -9.77 -4.22
C LYS A 17 18.86 -8.56 -3.42
N MET A 18 18.44 -7.35 -3.80
CA MET A 18 18.81 -6.12 -3.10
C MET A 18 18.25 -6.10 -1.67
N THR A 19 17.01 -6.55 -1.51
CA THR A 19 16.35 -6.65 -0.21
C THR A 19 17.07 -7.64 0.70
N ASP A 20 17.41 -8.83 0.21
CA ASP A 20 18.12 -9.84 0.99
C ASP A 20 19.52 -9.36 1.38
N SER A 21 20.23 -8.69 0.45
CA SER A 21 21.53 -8.08 0.72
C SER A 21 21.42 -7.02 1.82
N PHE A 22 20.43 -6.12 1.72
CA PHE A 22 20.17 -5.11 2.73
C PHE A 22 19.79 -5.73 4.08
N GLY A 23 18.98 -6.81 4.09
CA GLY A 23 18.58 -7.50 5.31
C GLY A 23 19.76 -8.15 6.01
N SER A 24 20.71 -8.71 5.27
CA SER A 24 21.94 -9.27 5.83
C SER A 24 22.84 -8.20 6.48
N LEU A 25 22.95 -7.02 5.87
CA LEU A 25 23.78 -5.91 6.37
C LEU A 25 23.14 -5.16 7.54
N SER A 26 21.84 -4.91 7.46
CA SER A 26 21.11 -4.08 8.42
C SER A 26 20.52 -4.88 9.59
N ARG A 27 20.51 -6.21 9.49
CA ARG A 27 19.80 -7.15 10.38
C ARG A 27 18.27 -6.96 10.40
N TYR A 28 17.70 -6.29 9.41
CA TYR A 28 16.26 -6.16 9.22
C TYR A 28 15.77 -6.96 8.02
N ASN A 29 14.96 -8.00 8.26
CA ASN A 29 14.37 -8.80 7.19
C ASN A 29 12.95 -8.35 6.85
N ILE A 30 12.60 -8.42 5.56
CA ILE A 30 11.22 -8.20 5.13
C ILE A 30 10.35 -9.37 5.58
N ASN A 31 9.19 -9.03 6.15
CA ASN A 31 8.14 -10.02 6.39
C ASN A 31 7.33 -10.23 5.11
N TRP A 32 7.74 -11.22 4.32
CA TRP A 32 7.11 -11.51 3.04
C TRP A 32 5.66 -11.98 3.16
N SER A 33 5.27 -12.63 4.26
CA SER A 33 3.87 -13.07 4.46
C SER A 33 2.88 -11.91 4.62
N LYS A 34 3.38 -10.70 4.91
CA LYS A 34 2.60 -9.45 4.94
C LYS A 34 2.79 -8.59 3.70
N SER A 35 3.61 -9.03 2.75
CA SER A 35 3.91 -8.26 1.55
C SER A 35 2.92 -8.62 0.44
N GLU A 36 2.24 -7.61 -0.08
CA GLU A 36 1.19 -7.75 -1.09
C GLU A 36 1.68 -7.20 -2.43
N ALA A 37 1.24 -7.82 -3.53
CA ALA A 37 1.48 -7.35 -4.89
C ALA A 37 0.15 -7.22 -5.64
N MET A 38 0.00 -6.15 -6.40
CA MET A 38 -1.22 -5.87 -7.18
C MET A 38 -0.84 -5.48 -8.62
N PRO A 39 -1.62 -5.90 -9.63
CA PRO A 39 -1.39 -5.49 -11.01
C PRO A 39 -1.61 -3.99 -11.19
N ARG A 40 -0.65 -3.32 -11.85
CA ARG A 40 -0.77 -1.89 -12.18
C ARG A 40 -1.63 -1.65 -13.42
N ASN A 41 -1.64 -2.62 -14.35
CA ASN A 41 -2.39 -2.55 -15.59
C ASN A 41 -3.02 -3.93 -15.91
N PRO A 42 -4.01 -4.00 -16.82
CA PRO A 42 -4.68 -5.25 -17.18
C PRO A 42 -3.77 -6.32 -17.81
N HIS A 43 -2.56 -5.96 -18.23
CA HIS A 43 -1.58 -6.86 -18.84
C HIS A 43 -0.56 -7.41 -17.82
N THR A 44 -0.75 -7.13 -16.53
CA THR A 44 0.07 -7.70 -15.46
C THR A 44 -0.67 -8.89 -14.86
N PHE A 45 -0.07 -10.07 -14.94
CA PHE A 45 -0.68 -11.32 -14.50
C PHE A 45 0.06 -11.88 -13.29
N GLN A 46 -0.61 -12.76 -12.52
CA GLN A 46 0.04 -13.49 -11.44
C GLN A 46 1.23 -14.33 -11.94
N ALA A 47 1.18 -14.77 -13.20
CA ALA A 47 2.27 -15.48 -13.88
C ALA A 47 3.59 -14.67 -13.90
N ASP A 48 3.52 -13.34 -13.95
CA ASP A 48 4.68 -12.44 -13.95
C ASP A 48 5.40 -12.40 -12.58
N LEU A 49 4.74 -12.93 -11.54
CA LEU A 49 5.24 -12.98 -10.16
C LEU A 49 5.43 -14.42 -9.66
N VAL A 50 5.50 -15.41 -10.57
CA VAL A 50 5.71 -16.81 -10.20
C VAL A 50 7.01 -16.96 -9.42
N GLY A 51 6.95 -17.67 -8.29
CA GLY A 51 8.08 -17.87 -7.38
C GLY A 51 8.38 -16.68 -6.47
N SER A 52 7.63 -15.58 -6.56
CA SER A 52 7.78 -14.45 -5.66
C SER A 52 7.10 -14.71 -4.31
N PRO A 53 7.60 -14.12 -3.21
CA PRO A 53 7.07 -14.37 -1.88
C PRO A 53 5.88 -13.45 -1.52
N PHE A 54 5.26 -12.80 -2.52
CA PHE A 54 4.19 -11.83 -2.33
C PHE A 54 2.80 -12.47 -2.39
N VAL A 55 1.87 -11.93 -1.60
CA VAL A 55 0.44 -12.24 -1.73
C VAL A 55 -0.14 -11.43 -2.89
N TRP A 56 -0.63 -12.11 -3.93
CA TRP A 56 -1.28 -11.46 -5.06
C TRP A 56 -2.67 -10.94 -4.69
N LYS A 57 -2.93 -9.67 -4.95
CA LYS A 57 -4.19 -8.97 -4.69
C LYS A 57 -4.65 -8.23 -5.95
N THR A 58 -5.76 -8.65 -6.55
CA THR A 58 -6.32 -7.99 -7.74
C THR A 58 -7.28 -6.84 -7.42
N SER A 59 -7.84 -6.84 -6.21
CA SER A 59 -8.90 -5.90 -5.80
C SER A 59 -8.41 -4.59 -5.19
N GLY A 60 -7.11 -4.45 -4.92
CA GLY A 60 -6.58 -3.37 -4.09
C GLY A 60 -5.72 -3.86 -2.94
N MET A 61 -4.94 -2.95 -2.37
CA MET A 61 -4.21 -3.12 -1.11
C MET A 61 -4.38 -1.89 -0.22
N LYS A 62 -4.11 -2.03 1.08
CA LYS A 62 -4.18 -0.90 2.02
C LYS A 62 -2.78 -0.44 2.40
N TYR A 63 -2.51 0.84 2.27
CA TYR A 63 -1.25 1.46 2.66
C TYR A 63 -1.51 2.72 3.49
N LEU A 64 -1.00 2.75 4.73
CA LEU A 64 -1.18 3.86 5.68
C LEU A 64 -2.66 4.29 5.85
N GLY A 65 -3.57 3.31 5.85
CA GLY A 65 -5.02 3.55 5.97
C GLY A 65 -5.73 3.91 4.67
N VAL A 66 -5.01 4.12 3.56
CA VAL A 66 -5.56 4.42 2.24
C VAL A 66 -5.67 3.14 1.42
N ASN A 67 -6.84 2.90 0.83
CA ASN A 67 -7.02 1.83 -0.16
C ASN A 67 -6.43 2.27 -1.49
N ILE A 68 -5.36 1.61 -1.92
CA ILE A 68 -4.71 1.77 -3.21
C ILE A 68 -5.31 0.78 -4.18
N VAL A 69 -5.84 1.28 -5.30
CA VAL A 69 -6.45 0.49 -6.37
C VAL A 69 -6.00 1.01 -7.74
N PHE A 70 -6.15 0.19 -8.78
CA PHE A 70 -6.02 0.62 -10.18
C PHE A 70 -7.37 0.53 -10.91
N PRO A 71 -7.74 1.52 -11.76
CA PRO A 71 -7.01 2.76 -12.04
C PRO A 71 -6.98 3.72 -10.84
N ILE A 72 -5.92 4.53 -10.74
CA ILE A 72 -5.68 5.45 -9.60
C ILE A 72 -6.77 6.51 -9.42
N THR A 73 -7.54 6.79 -10.48
CA THR A 73 -8.68 7.72 -10.45
C THR A 73 -9.76 7.29 -9.46
N LYS A 74 -9.82 6.00 -9.10
CA LYS A 74 -10.74 5.47 -8.09
C LYS A 74 -10.26 5.64 -6.64
N ILE A 75 -9.00 6.02 -6.42
CA ILE A 75 -8.45 6.13 -5.06
C ILE A 75 -9.19 7.21 -4.27
N PHE A 76 -9.45 8.38 -4.88
CA PHE A 76 -10.14 9.46 -4.17
C PHE A 76 -11.59 9.08 -3.84
N SER A 77 -12.35 8.50 -4.76
CA SER A 77 -13.75 8.13 -4.48
C SER A 77 -13.88 7.08 -3.37
N LEU A 78 -12.89 6.18 -3.22
CA LEU A 78 -12.90 5.14 -2.19
C LEU A 78 -12.42 5.61 -0.81
N ASN A 79 -11.63 6.69 -0.73
CA ASN A 79 -10.98 7.11 0.51
C ASN A 79 -11.37 8.52 0.95
N GLY A 80 -11.52 9.44 -0.01
CA GLY A 80 -11.76 10.87 0.20
C GLY A 80 -12.96 11.16 1.11
N PRO A 81 -14.17 10.62 0.84
CA PRO A 81 -15.33 10.87 1.68
C PRO A 81 -15.09 10.53 3.15
N ARG A 82 -14.45 9.39 3.43
CA ARG A 82 -14.12 8.98 4.79
C ARG A 82 -13.09 9.91 5.44
N VAL A 83 -12.04 10.31 4.71
CA VAL A 83 -11.01 11.23 5.22
C VAL A 83 -11.63 12.58 5.59
N VAL A 84 -12.48 13.13 4.70
CA VAL A 84 -13.19 14.40 4.95
C VAL A 84 -14.10 14.28 6.18
N GLN A 85 -14.82 13.17 6.31
CA GLN A 85 -15.67 12.91 7.47
C GLN A 85 -14.85 12.87 8.77
N VAL A 86 -13.74 12.12 8.79
CA VAL A 86 -12.87 12.03 9.98
C VAL A 86 -12.33 13.41 10.38
N ILE A 87 -11.88 14.21 9.42
CA ILE A 87 -11.42 15.59 9.68
C ILE A 87 -12.57 16.44 10.25
N SER A 88 -13.77 16.34 9.68
CA SER A 88 -14.94 17.08 10.18
C SER A 88 -15.30 16.69 11.62
N ASP A 89 -15.27 15.39 11.93
CA ASP A 89 -15.61 14.88 13.25
C ASP A 89 -14.54 15.24 14.28
N ASP A 90 -13.26 15.22 13.91
CA ASP A 90 -12.17 15.70 14.77
C ASP A 90 -12.28 17.20 15.06
N ILE A 91 -12.60 18.04 14.06
CA ILE A 91 -12.84 19.47 14.27
C ILE A 91 -14.01 19.70 15.24
N LYS A 92 -15.14 19.01 15.04
CA LYS A 92 -16.30 19.12 15.94
C LYS A 92 -15.92 18.73 17.37
N ARG A 93 -15.19 17.61 17.54
CA ARG A 93 -14.71 17.14 18.84
C ARG A 93 -13.79 18.16 19.49
N TRP A 94 -12.86 18.76 18.75
CA TRP A 94 -11.98 19.80 19.27
C TRP A 94 -12.74 21.05 19.70
N LEU A 95 -13.74 21.48 18.93
CA LEU A 95 -14.59 22.61 19.31
C LEU A 95 -15.34 22.33 20.62
N THR A 96 -15.83 21.11 20.85
CA THR A 96 -16.46 20.74 22.11
C THR A 96 -15.49 20.77 23.29
N ILE A 97 -14.22 20.38 23.08
CA ILE A 97 -13.18 20.42 24.13
C ILE A 97 -12.76 21.87 24.42
N CYS A 98 -12.56 22.68 23.38
CA CYS A 98 -12.14 24.07 23.49
C CYS A 98 -13.23 24.98 24.06
N MET A 99 -14.50 24.71 23.76
CA MET A 99 -15.65 25.47 24.28
C MET A 99 -16.27 24.79 25.50
N GLY A 100 -15.43 24.26 26.39
CA GLY A 100 -15.85 23.57 27.61
C GLY A 100 -17.08 24.23 28.22
N GLN A 101 -18.15 23.45 28.37
CA GLN A 101 -19.33 23.91 29.10
C GLN A 101 -18.89 24.27 30.51
N SER A 102 -18.90 25.58 30.80
CA SER A 102 -18.77 26.18 32.13
C SER A 102 -19.96 25.82 33.01
#